data_AF-A0A850Z5K3-F1
#
_entry.id   AF-A0A850Z5K3-F1
#
_cell.length_a   1.000
_cell.length_b   1.000
_cell.length_c   1.000
_cell.angle_alpha   90.00
_cell.angle_beta   90.00
_cell.angle_gamma   90.00
#
_symmetry.space_group_name_H-M   'P 1'
#
loop_
_entity.id
_entity.type
_entity.pdbx_description
1 polymer ?
#
loop_
_entity_poly.entity_id
_entity_poly.type
_entity_poly.pdbx_seq_one_letter_code
_entity_poly.pdbx_strand_id
1 'polypeptide(L)' 'GERPHECDKCKKRFQSSSNVLKHRWIHAGERPHECPWCGKRFQSSSSLLIHQRIHSGERPHKCPRCGKSSHGA' A
#
# COMPACT_ATOMS: atom_id res chain seq x y z
N GLY A 1 -15.92 -21.97 0.29
CA GLY A 1 -15.71 -20.96 1.35
C GLY A 1 -16.74 -19.87 1.19
N GLU A 2 -17.67 -19.76 2.14
CA GLU A 2 -18.75 -18.78 2.06
C GLU A 2 -18.21 -17.36 2.23
N ARG A 3 -18.82 -16.41 1.52
CA ARG A 3 -18.49 -14.98 1.60
C ARG A 3 -19.75 -14.20 1.99
N PRO A 4 -20.17 -14.28 3.27
CA PRO A 4 -21.45 -13.70 3.70
C PRO A 4 -21.42 -12.17 3.74
N HIS A 5 -20.24 -11.55 3.82
CA HIS A 5 -20.14 -10.10 3.94
C HIS A 5 -20.01 -9.42 2.58
N GLU A 6 -20.91 -8.50 2.26
CA GLU A 6 -20.97 -7.78 0.99
C GLU A 6 -20.59 -6.29 1.17
N CYS A 7 -19.87 -5.73 0.20
CA CYS A 7 -19.70 -4.30 0.08
C CYS A 7 -20.95 -3.64 -0.53
N ASP A 8 -21.51 -2.66 0.18
CA ASP A 8 -22.67 -1.88 -0.23
C ASP A 8 -22.45 -1.07 -1.52
N LYS A 9 -21.22 -0.59 -1.77
CA LYS A 9 -20.90 0.25 -2.93
C LYS A 9 -20.63 -0.51 -4.22
N CYS A 10 -20.02 -1.69 -4.18
CA CYS A 10 -19.64 -2.44 -5.38
C CYS A 10 -20.05 -3.92 -5.39
N LYS A 11 -20.83 -4.37 -4.40
CA LYS A 11 -21.38 -5.73 -4.29
C LYS A 11 -20.35 -6.85 -4.21
N LYS A 12 -19.09 -6.50 -3.95
CA LYS A 12 -18.01 -7.47 -3.76
C LYS A 12 -18.17 -8.20 -2.43
N ARG A 13 -18.04 -9.53 -2.45
CA ARG A 13 -18.23 -10.41 -1.28
C ARG A 13 -16.91 -10.83 -0.64
N PHE A 14 -16.90 -10.93 0.69
CA PHE A 14 -15.74 -11.20 1.53
C PHE A 14 -16.06 -12.23 2.62
N GLN A 15 -15.01 -12.92 3.10
CA GLN A 15 -15.13 -13.95 4.13
C GLN A 15 -15.30 -13.37 5.54
N SER A 16 -14.91 -12.10 5.76
CA SER A 16 -15.00 -11.44 7.06
C SER A 16 -15.44 -9.98 6.94
N SER A 17 -16.11 -9.48 7.97
CA SER A 17 -16.52 -8.08 8.09
C SER A 17 -15.31 -7.12 8.09
N SER A 18 -14.21 -7.51 8.74
CA SER A 18 -12.95 -6.74 8.73
C SER A 18 -12.40 -6.53 7.32
N ASN A 19 -12.57 -7.51 6.42
CA ASN A 19 -12.15 -7.37 5.03
C ASN A 19 -13.06 -6.42 4.24
N VAL A 20 -14.38 -6.42 4.53
CA VAL A 20 -15.31 -5.42 3.97
C VAL A 20 -14.93 -4.01 4.43
N LEU A 21 -14.63 -3.83 5.71
CA LEU A 21 -14.25 -2.52 6.26
C LEU A 21 -12.97 -1.99 5.60
N LYS A 22 -11.92 -2.82 5.50
CA LYS A 22 -10.69 -2.46 4.78
C LYS A 22 -10.95 -2.14 3.31
N HIS A 23 -11.85 -2.88 2.67
CA HIS A 23 -12.21 -2.65 1.28
C HIS A 23 -12.98 -1.33 1.09
N ARG A 24 -13.85 -0.95 2.03
CA ARG A 24 -14.57 0.33 1.99
C ARG A 24 -13.63 1.55 1.93
N TRP A 25 -12.44 1.46 2.51
CA TRP A 25 -11.43 2.54 2.41
C TRP A 25 -10.99 2.84 0.97
N ILE A 26 -11.10 1.86 0.05
CA ILE A 26 -10.85 2.08 -1.38
C ILE A 26 -11.92 3.02 -1.96
N HIS A 27 -13.17 2.84 -1.57
CA HIS A 27 -14.28 3.68 -2.04
C HIS A 27 -14.34 5.05 -1.40
N ALA A 28 -13.87 5.17 -0.16
CA ALA A 28 -13.78 6.46 0.49
C ALA A 28 -12.58 7.28 -0.02
N GLY A 29 -11.63 6.63 -0.71
CA GLY A 29 -10.34 7.25 -1.02
C GLY A 29 -9.53 7.55 0.24
N GLU A 30 -10.01 7.17 1.43
CA GLU A 30 -9.39 7.42 2.72
C GLU A 30 -8.24 6.44 2.96
N ARG A 31 -7.15 6.61 2.22
CA ARG A 31 -5.85 6.14 2.66
C ARG A 31 -5.16 7.39 3.21
N PRO A 32 -5.03 7.53 4.54
CA PRO A 32 -4.64 8.80 5.17
C PRO A 32 -3.20 9.23 4.82
N HIS A 33 -2.41 8.30 4.28
CA HIS A 33 -1.00 8.54 3.97
C HIS A 33 -0.82 8.71 2.47
N GLU A 34 -0.78 9.95 2.00
CA GLU A 34 -0.53 10.28 0.60
C GLU A 34 0.96 10.51 0.33
N CYS A 35 1.44 10.00 -0.80
CA CYS A 35 2.79 10.28 -1.28
C CYS A 35 2.83 11.68 -1.91
N PRO A 36 3.66 12.60 -1.38
CA PRO A 36 3.72 13.98 -1.88
C PRO A 36 4.30 14.10 -3.29
N TRP A 37 5.00 13.08 -3.79
CA TRP A 37 5.64 13.12 -5.11
C TRP A 37 4.76 12.59 -6.24
N CYS A 38 3.83 11.68 -5.97
CA CYS A 38 3.02 11.05 -7.02
C CYS A 38 1.53 10.90 -6.67
N GLY A 39 1.09 11.41 -5.52
CA GLY A 39 -0.31 11.32 -5.08
C GLY A 39 -0.79 9.90 -4.75
N LYS A 40 0.09 8.89 -4.74
CA LYS A 40 -0.31 7.52 -4.33
C LYS A 40 -0.63 7.51 -2.84
N ARG A 41 -1.83 7.03 -2.51
CA ARG A 41 -2.31 6.93 -1.13
C ARG A 41 -2.02 5.53 -0.57
N PHE A 42 -1.71 5.42 0.72
CA PHE A 42 -1.36 4.19 1.45
C PHE A 42 -2.17 4.03 2.73
N GLN A 43 -2.41 2.77 3.09
CA GLN A 43 -3.23 2.40 4.27
C GLN A 43 -2.48 2.59 5.59
N SER A 44 -1.15 2.61 5.57
CA SER A 44 -0.30 2.78 6.75
C SER A 44 0.89 3.69 6.43
N SER A 45 1.39 4.36 7.46
CA SER A 45 2.59 5.21 7.38
C SER A 45 3.81 4.39 6.97
N SER A 46 3.98 3.17 7.49
CA SER A 46 5.09 2.28 7.14
C SER A 46 5.10 1.96 5.64
N SER A 47 3.93 1.69 5.04
CA SER A 47 3.85 1.44 3.60
C SER A 47 4.17 2.70 2.78
N LEU A 48 3.75 3.87 3.24
CA LEU A 48 4.14 5.15 2.61
C LEU A 48 5.66 5.37 2.70
N LEU A 49 6.26 5.21 3.88
CA LEU A 49 7.71 5.39 4.07
C LEU A 49 8.54 4.45 3.19
N ILE A 50 8.13 3.18 3.07
CA ILE A 50 8.78 2.22 2.18
C ILE A 50 8.67 2.69 0.73
N HIS A 51 7.48 3.13 0.31
CA HIS A 51 7.26 3.67 -1.03
C HIS A 51 8.08 4.92 -1.29
N GLN A 52 8.21 5.83 -0.32
CA GLN A 52 8.95 7.07 -0.47
C GLN A 52 10.42 6.85 -0.87
N ARG A 53 11.02 5.73 -0.46
CA ARG A 53 12.39 5.35 -0.84
C ARG A 53 12.59 5.14 -2.34
N ILE A 54 11.54 4.84 -3.10
CA ILE A 54 11.65 4.73 -4.57
C ILE A 54 11.87 6.10 -5.22
N HIS A 55 11.35 7.17 -4.61
CA HIS A 55 11.48 8.53 -5.10
C HIS A 55 12.79 9.18 -4.65
N SER A 56 13.22 8.91 -3.41
CA SER A 56 14.51 9.42 -2.91
C SER A 56 15.71 8.65 -3.46
N GLY A 57 15.50 7.48 -4.06
CA GLY A 57 16.59 6.59 -4.49
C GLY A 57 17.42 6.06 -3.32
N GLU A 58 16.95 6.25 -2.07
CA GLU A 58 17.65 5.80 -0.88
C GLU A 58 17.65 4.28 -0.81
N ARG A 59 18.87 3.73 -0.74
CA ARG A 59 19.09 2.30 -0.59
C ARG A 59 19.35 1.93 0.85
N PRO A 60 18.46 1.14 1.48
CA PRO A 60 18.72 0.63 2.82
C PRO A 60 19.87 -0.39 2.86
N HIS A 61 20.27 -0.96 1.70
CA HIS A 61 21.36 -1.94 1.64
C HIS A 61 22.44 -1.50 0.66
N LYS A 62 23.46 -0.81 1.17
CA LYS A 62 24.77 -0.81 0.52
C LYS A 62 25.38 -2.19 0.72
N CYS A 63 25.66 -2.90 -0.38
CA CYS A 63 26.54 -4.07 -0.36
C CYS A 63 27.92 -3.63 0.14
N PRO A 64 28.38 -4.07 1.34
CA PRO A 64 29.67 -3.63 1.89
C PRO A 64 30.85 -4.14 1.06
N ARG A 65 30.63 -5.17 0.23
CA ARG A 65 31.66 -5.79 -0.60
C ARG A 65 31.82 -5.18 -2.00
N CYS A 66 30.80 -4.45 -2.48
CA CYS A 66 30.74 -4.02 -3.87
C CYS A 66 30.32 -2.57 -4.08
N GLY A 67 29.82 -1.87 -3.05
CA GLY A 67 29.40 -0.46 -3.10
C GLY A 67 28.25 -0.16 -4.08
N LYS A 68 27.89 -1.12 -4.93
CA LYS A 68 26.91 -1.00 -5.99
C LYS A 68 25.50 -1.17 -5.47
N SER A 69 24.69 -0.42 -6.15
CA SER A 69 23.34 -0.12 -5.83
C SER A 69 22.54 -0.75 -6.99
N SER A 70 22.08 -2.00 -6.83
CA SER A 70 21.46 -2.78 -7.93
C SER A 70 19.99 -2.39 -8.17
N HIS A 71 19.72 -1.62 -9.23
CA HIS A 71 18.37 -1.41 -9.76
C HIS A 71 18.01 -2.72 -10.47
N GLY A 72 17.01 -3.43 -9.99
CA GLY A 72 16.26 -4.31 -10.87
C GLY A 72 15.17 -3.44 -11.49
N ALA A 73 15.38 -3.06 -12.75
CA ALA A 73 14.36 -2.43 -13.59
C ALA A 73 13.15 -3.36 -13.76
#